data_AF-A0A7W9HAZ0-F1
#
_entry.id   AF-A0A7W9HAZ0-F1
#
_cell.length_a   1.000
_cell.length_b   1.000
_cell.length_c   1.000
_cell.angle_alpha   90.00
_cell.angle_beta   90.00
_cell.angle_gamma   90.00
#
_symmetry.space_group_name_H-M   'P 1'
#
loop_
_entity.id
_entity.type
_entity.pdbx_description
1 polymer ?
#
loop_
_entity_poly.entity_id
_entity_poly.type
_entity_poly.pdbx_seq_one_letter_code
_entity_poly.pdbx_strand_id
1 'polypeptide(L)' 'MYRLEALDAWVREQEQADSRSNPALNPLNTPLQERSSRFLNA' A
#
# COMPACT_ATOMS: atom_id res chain seq x y z
N MET A 1 28.19 -8.85 -7.05
CA MET A 1 27.81 -10.25 -7.39
C MET A 1 26.37 -10.16 -7.89
N TYR A 2 26.20 -10.13 -9.21
CA TYR A 2 25.03 -9.54 -9.90
C TYR A 2 23.65 -10.10 -9.47
N ARG A 3 23.61 -11.35 -9.01
CA ARG A 3 22.38 -12.02 -8.61
C ARG A 3 21.84 -11.58 -7.25
N LEU A 4 22.72 -11.24 -6.30
CA LEU A 4 22.31 -10.77 -4.97
C LEU A 4 21.77 -9.34 -5.06
N GLU A 5 22.45 -8.48 -5.82
CA GLU A 5 22.01 -7.11 -6.06
C GLU A 5 20.65 -7.05 -6.75
N ALA A 6 20.42 -7.93 -7.75
CA ALA A 6 19.12 -8.05 -8.42
C ALA A 6 18.01 -8.57 -7.47
N LEU A 7 18.35 -9.50 -6.58
CA LEU A 7 17.39 -10.02 -5.60
C LEU A 7 17.04 -8.95 -4.55
N ASP A 8 18.02 -8.22 -4.04
CA ASP A 8 17.80 -7.14 -3.07
C ASP A 8 16.97 -6.01 -3.69
N ALA A 9 17.23 -5.67 -4.95
CA ALA A 9 16.43 -4.70 -5.69
C ALA A 9 14.97 -5.18 -5.82
N TRP A 10 14.77 -6.43 -6.23
CA TRP A 10 13.44 -7.02 -6.35
C TRP A 10 12.69 -7.05 -5.01
N VAL A 11 13.36 -7.44 -3.91
CA VAL A 11 12.74 -7.46 -2.58
C VAL A 11 12.28 -6.07 -2.18
N ARG A 12 13.10 -5.04 -2.36
CA ARG A 12 12.73 -3.65 -2.03
C ARG A 12 11.54 -3.16 -2.86
N GLU A 13 11.52 -3.49 -4.16
CA GLU A 13 10.39 -3.15 -5.04
C GLU A 13 9.09 -3.85 -4.58
N GLN A 14 9.18 -5.12 -4.14
CA GLN A 14 8.03 -5.84 -3.60
C GLN A 14 7.54 -5.23 -2.28
N GLU A 15 8.43 -4.89 -1.37
CA GLU A 15 8.07 -4.25 -0.08
C GLU A 15 7.39 -2.89 -0.29
N GLN A 16 7.83 -2.13 -1.30
CA GLN A 16 7.23 -0.85 -1.64
C GLN A 16 5.84 -1.01 -2.29
N ALA A 17 5.61 -2.10 -3.03
CA ALA A 17 4.32 -2.40 -3.64
C ALA A 17 3.32 -3.04 -2.65
N ASP A 18 3.80 -3.73 -1.61
CA ASP A 18 2.96 -4.40 -0.63
C ASP A 18 2.37 -3.40 0.38
N SER A 19 1.05 -3.21 0.30
CA SER A 19 0.26 -2.39 1.23
C SER A 19 0.40 -2.76 2.71
N ARG A 20 0.71 -4.03 3.04
CA ARG A 20 0.90 -4.46 4.43
C ARG A 20 2.22 -3.95 5.00
N SER A 21 3.23 -3.85 4.15
CA SER A 21 4.60 -3.48 4.50
C SER A 21 4.89 -2.00 4.24
N ASN A 22 4.13 -1.35 3.34
CA ASN A 22 4.23 0.06 3.00
C ASN A 22 3.17 0.92 3.73
N PRO A 23 3.55 1.72 4.74
CA PRO A 23 2.62 2.57 5.48
C PRO A 23 1.85 3.59 4.62
N ALA A 24 2.42 4.04 3.50
CA ALA A 24 1.77 4.98 2.59
C ALA A 24 0.61 4.35 1.80
N LEU A 25 0.63 3.02 1.64
CA LEU A 25 -0.39 2.24 0.95
C LEU A 25 -1.29 1.46 1.92
N ASN A 26 -1.02 1.54 3.23
CA ASN A 26 -1.74 0.76 4.21
C ASN A 26 -3.19 1.25 4.32
N PRO A 27 -4.19 0.38 4.05
CA PRO A 27 -5.60 0.77 4.09
C PRO A 27 -6.08 1.20 5.47
N LEU A 28 -5.37 0.83 6.55
CA LEU A 28 -5.67 1.25 7.92
C LEU A 28 -5.17 2.66 8.24
N ASN A 29 -4.16 3.15 7.51
CA ASN A 29 -3.69 4.54 7.63
C ASN A 29 -4.55 5.51 6.80
N THR A 30 -5.34 4.99 5.87
CA THR A 30 -6.32 5.80 5.18
C THR A 30 -7.42 6.12 6.20
N PRO A 31 -7.64 7.39 6.58
CA PRO A 31 -8.74 7.73 7.47
C PRO A 31 -10.02 7.17 6.86
N LEU A 32 -10.90 6.60 7.70
CA LEU A 32 -12.19 6.09 7.27
C LEU A 32 -12.85 7.19 6.42
N GLN A 33 -12.82 7.04 5.09
CA GLN A 33 -13.63 7.85 4.22
C GLN A 33 -15.04 7.34 4.48
N GLU A 34 -15.72 7.98 5.44
CA GLU A 34 -17.16 7.83 5.57
C GLU A 34 -17.72 8.00 4.18
N ARG A 35 -18.39 6.96 3.67
CA ARG A 35 -19.06 7.03 2.38
C ARG A 35 -20.14 8.11 2.52
N SER A 36 -19.82 9.36 2.20
CA SER A 36 -20.76 10.49 2.15
C SER A 36 -21.84 10.32 1.06
N SER A 37 -21.93 9.15 0.45
CA SER A 37 -22.83 8.80 -0.65
C SER A 37 -23.98 7.89 -0.22
N ARG A 38 -24.40 7.89 1.05
CA ARG A 38 -25.61 7.14 1.45
C ARG A 38 -26.68 7.87 2.28
N PHE A 39 -26.51 9.14 2.61
CA PHE A 39 -27.54 9.89 3.35
C PHE A 39 -27.93 11.26 2.77
N LEU A 40 -27.46 11.60 1.56
CA LEU A 40 -28.14 12.61 0.75
C LEU A 40 -29.02 11.86 -0.26
N ASN A 41 -30.34 11.87 -0.03
CA ASN A 41 -31.43 11.21 -0.77
C ASN A 41 -31.92 9.87 -0.18
N ALA A 42 -32.76 9.96 0.85
CA ALA A 42 -34.07 9.29 0.92
C ALA A 42 -34.92 9.96 1.99
#